data_AF-A0A9E4VTN3-F1
#
_entry.id   AF-A0A9E4VTN3-F1
#
_cell.length_a   1.000
_cell.length_b   1.000
_cell.length_c   1.000
_cell.angle_alpha   90.00
_cell.angle_beta   90.00
_cell.angle_gamma   90.00
#
_symmetry.space_group_name_H-M   'P 1'
#
loop_
_entity.id
_entity.type
_entity.pdbx_description
1 polymer ?
#
loop_
_entity_poly.entity_id
_entity_poly.type
_entity_poly.pdbx_seq_one_letter_code
_entity_poly.pdbx_strand_id
1 'polypeptide(L)'
;MGHTKSMILADLIDVIEFHFSGVSVSTFKDRAATYYDRMPNACPDFIYLDAPDQFIPTGDVRGIGTGHPDRMPMSADILTFEHFLTPWTLLLIDGRTASARFLKANFQRSLEYIHDEASDIDTFVLKEAPLGPYNRART
;
A
#
# COMPACT_ATOMS: atom_id res chain seq x y z
N MET A 1 0.08 11.77 15.30
CA MET A 1 1.40 11.13 15.54
C MET A 1 1.69 10.86 17.02
N GLY A 2 1.31 11.73 17.97
CA GLY A 2 1.57 11.51 19.40
C GLY A 2 0.98 10.21 19.97
N HIS A 3 -0.28 9.90 19.65
CA HIS A 3 -0.95 8.67 20.10
C HIS A 3 -0.32 7.38 19.57
N THR A 4 0.05 7.33 18.28
CA THR A 4 0.70 6.15 17.68
C THR A 4 2.05 5.86 18.35
N LYS A 5 2.85 6.91 18.60
CA LYS A 5 4.15 6.76 19.25
C LYS A 5 4.05 6.26 20.69
N SER A 6 2.98 6.61 21.42
CA SER A 6 2.79 6.13 22.80
C SER A 6 2.39 4.66 22.90
N MET A 7 1.98 4.02 21.79
CA MET A 7 1.61 2.59 21.77
C MET A 7 2.80 1.68 21.46
N ILE A 8 3.97 2.23 21.14
CA ILE A 8 5.15 1.46 20.74
C ILE A 8 5.89 0.98 21.99
N LEU A 9 6.22 -0.31 22.03
CA LEU A 9 7.05 -0.88 23.09
C LEU A 9 8.46 -0.26 23.05
N ALA A 10 9.03 0.04 24.21
CA ALA A 10 10.27 0.81 24.31
C ALA A 10 11.46 0.15 23.58
N ASP A 11 11.49 -1.17 23.54
CA ASP A 11 12.51 -1.99 22.87
C ASP A 11 12.40 -1.98 21.33
N LEU A 12 11.28 -1.52 20.77
CA LEU A 12 11.08 -1.42 19.32
C LEU A 12 11.37 -0.03 18.76
N ILE A 13 11.59 0.98 19.61
CA ILE A 13 11.74 2.38 19.17
C ILE A 13 12.92 2.55 18.20
N ASP A 14 14.04 1.87 18.45
CA ASP A 14 15.26 2.04 17.66
C ASP A 14 15.21 1.38 16.27
N VAL A 15 14.20 0.53 16.02
CA VAL A 15 14.01 -0.17 14.73
C VAL A 15 12.83 0.36 13.93
N ILE A 16 12.19 1.46 14.38
CA ILE A 16 11.02 2.05 13.75
C ILE A 16 11.32 3.47 13.27
N GLU A 17 11.16 3.69 11.97
CA GLU A 17 11.16 5.02 11.39
C GLU A 17 9.73 5.47 11.07
N PHE A 18 9.35 6.66 11.56
CA PHE A 18 8.03 7.22 11.32
C PHE A 18 8.06 8.25 10.21
N HIS A 19 7.24 8.04 9.19
CA HIS A 19 6.99 9.01 8.14
C HIS A 19 5.55 9.50 8.22
N PHE A 20 5.36 10.82 8.14
CA PHE A 20 4.05 11.43 8.05
C PHE A 20 3.93 12.16 6.73
N SER A 21 2.83 11.90 6.02
CA SER A 21 2.50 12.56 4.77
C SER A 21 1.01 12.84 4.71
N GLY A 22 0.65 13.93 4.02
CA GLY A 22 -0.72 14.13 3.58
C GLY A 22 -1.11 13.10 2.52
N VAL A 23 -2.41 13.03 2.26
CA VAL A 23 -2.99 12.18 1.21
C VAL A 23 -3.78 13.08 0.27
N SER A 24 -3.57 12.90 -1.03
CA SER A 24 -4.25 13.67 -2.07
C SER A 24 -4.91 12.75 -3.11
N VAL A 25 -6.04 13.21 -3.65
CA VAL A 25 -6.70 12.59 -4.79
C VAL A 25 -6.02 13.09 -6.07
N SER A 26 -5.61 12.16 -6.93
CA SER A 26 -4.98 12.44 -8.22
C SER A 26 -5.35 11.34 -9.23
N THR A 27 -4.59 11.21 -10.31
CA THR A 27 -4.84 10.21 -11.36
C THR A 27 -3.80 9.09 -11.39
N PHE A 28 -4.25 7.86 -11.66
CA PHE A 28 -3.42 6.73 -12.06
C PHE A 28 -3.92 6.18 -13.41
N LYS A 29 -3.15 6.43 -14.48
CA LYS A 29 -3.57 6.18 -15.88
C LYS A 29 -4.98 6.76 -16.13
N ASP A 30 -5.11 8.07 -15.90
CA ASP A 30 -6.35 8.87 -16.09
C ASP A 30 -7.57 8.46 -15.25
N ARG A 31 -7.39 7.59 -14.24
CA ARG A 31 -8.45 7.17 -13.31
C ARG A 31 -8.19 7.74 -11.93
N ALA A 32 -9.24 8.18 -11.22
CA ALA A 32 -9.09 8.74 -9.88
C ALA A 32 -8.49 7.72 -8.91
N ALA A 33 -7.49 8.16 -8.15
CA ALA A 33 -6.79 7.37 -7.14
C ALA A 33 -6.26 8.29 -6.02
N THR A 34 -5.83 7.70 -4.91
CA THR A 34 -5.22 8.41 -3.79
C THR A 34 -3.74 8.08 -3.67
N TYR A 35 -2.96 9.07 -3.26
CA TYR A 35 -1.53 8.95 -3.02
C TYR A 35 -1.17 9.63 -1.71
N TYR A 36 -0.15 9.11 -1.04
CA TYR A 36 0.59 9.89 -0.08
C TYR A 36 1.47 10.90 -0.82
N ASP A 37 1.45 12.16 -0.38
CA ASP A 37 2.24 13.23 -1.00
C ASP A 37 3.76 12.95 -0.96
N ARG A 38 4.22 12.17 0.03
CA ARG A 38 5.60 11.73 0.21
C ARG A 38 5.65 10.29 0.70
N MET A 39 6.45 9.48 0.02
CA MET A 39 6.79 8.13 0.42
C MET A 39 8.25 8.06 0.92
N PRO A 40 8.55 7.20 1.92
CA PRO A 40 9.94 6.94 2.29
C PRO A 40 10.68 6.25 1.15
N ASN A 41 11.98 6.53 1.04
CA ASN A 41 12.84 5.84 0.09
C ASN A 41 13.23 4.47 0.65
N ALA A 42 12.33 3.50 0.55
CA ALA A 42 12.50 2.15 1.05
C ALA A 42 12.21 1.11 -0.04
N CYS A 43 12.87 -0.04 0.04
CA CYS A 43 12.59 -1.22 -0.77
C CYS A 43 12.08 -2.33 0.16
N PRO A 44 10.76 -2.39 0.41
CA PRO A 44 10.20 -3.30 1.41
C PRO A 44 10.12 -4.75 0.91
N ASP A 45 10.46 -5.69 1.79
CA ASP A 45 10.16 -7.12 1.60
C ASP A 45 8.74 -7.48 2.08
N PHE A 46 8.17 -6.67 2.98
CA PHE A 46 6.79 -6.79 3.45
C PHE A 46 6.09 -5.43 3.48
N ILE A 47 4.85 -5.38 2.99
CA ILE A 47 3.99 -4.19 2.99
C ILE A 47 2.68 -4.55 3.66
N TYR A 48 2.31 -3.81 4.70
CA TYR A 48 0.98 -3.85 5.30
C TYR A 48 0.23 -2.57 4.90
N LEU A 49 -0.93 -2.73 4.24
CA LEU A 49 -1.74 -1.62 3.73
C LEU A 49 -3.09 -1.59 4.45
N ASP A 50 -3.21 -0.67 5.41
CA ASP A 50 -4.49 -0.19 5.94
C ASP A 50 -4.69 1.24 5.42
N ALA A 51 -5.41 1.35 4.30
CA ALA A 51 -5.64 2.61 3.59
C ALA A 51 -6.16 3.73 4.53
N PRO A 52 -5.97 5.02 4.20
CA PRO A 52 -6.47 6.10 5.04
C PRO A 52 -8.00 6.06 5.18
N ASP A 53 -8.53 6.73 6.20
CA ASP A 53 -9.96 7.02 6.28
C ASP A 53 -10.41 7.84 5.05
N GLN A 54 -11.60 7.55 4.53
CA GLN A 54 -12.09 8.14 3.28
C GLN A 54 -12.26 9.67 3.31
N PHE A 55 -12.35 10.29 4.49
CA PHE A 55 -12.46 11.73 4.67
C PHE A 55 -11.09 12.44 4.79
N ILE A 56 -9.99 11.68 4.84
CA ILE A 56 -8.62 12.23 4.95
C ILE A 56 -8.06 12.73 3.61
N PRO A 57 -8.20 11.99 2.47
CA PRO A 57 -7.66 12.46 1.20
C PRO A 57 -8.24 13.82 0.79
N THR A 58 -7.37 14.71 0.35
CA THR A 58 -7.73 16.07 -0.06
C THR A 58 -7.78 16.21 -1.59
N GLY A 59 -8.61 17.12 -2.08
CA GLY A 59 -8.80 17.38 -3.52
C GLY A 59 -9.77 16.42 -4.21
N ASP A 60 -9.85 16.53 -5.53
CA ASP A 60 -10.71 15.73 -6.39
C ASP A 60 -10.15 15.65 -7.82
N VAL A 61 -10.64 14.67 -8.58
CA VAL A 61 -10.47 14.61 -10.03
C VAL A 61 -11.83 14.73 -10.68
N ARG A 62 -12.08 15.85 -11.37
CA ARG A 62 -13.35 16.12 -12.10
C ARG A 62 -14.58 16.05 -11.18
N GLY A 63 -14.46 16.51 -9.94
CA GLY A 63 -15.49 16.42 -8.90
C GLY A 63 -15.54 15.08 -8.16
N ILE A 64 -14.64 14.15 -8.46
CA ILE A 64 -14.55 12.83 -7.81
C ILE A 64 -13.46 12.86 -6.73
N GLY A 65 -13.86 13.06 -5.47
CA GLY A 65 -13.03 12.83 -4.28
C GLY A 65 -13.50 11.62 -3.47
N THR A 66 -12.94 11.40 -2.28
CA THR A 66 -13.26 10.23 -1.42
C THR A 66 -14.17 10.54 -0.23
N GLY A 67 -14.40 11.82 0.09
CA GLY A 67 -15.12 12.26 1.29
C GLY A 67 -16.64 12.04 1.25
N HIS A 68 -17.08 10.81 1.08
CA HIS A 68 -18.49 10.40 1.10
C HIS A 68 -18.62 8.99 1.71
N PRO A 69 -19.67 8.68 2.50
CA PRO A 69 -19.90 7.35 3.10
C PRO A 69 -19.78 6.16 2.14
N ASP A 70 -20.23 6.34 0.91
CA ASP A 70 -20.22 5.30 -0.13
C ASP A 70 -18.93 5.27 -0.98
N ARG A 71 -17.89 6.00 -0.60
CA ARG A 71 -16.63 6.09 -1.37
C ARG A 71 -15.47 5.57 -0.55
N MET A 72 -14.54 4.93 -1.25
CA MET A 72 -13.34 4.37 -0.66
C MET A 72 -12.12 4.98 -1.33
N PRO A 73 -11.02 5.25 -0.60
CA PRO A 73 -9.76 5.64 -1.20
C PRO A 73 -9.17 4.47 -2.00
N MET A 74 -8.70 4.77 -3.21
CA MET A 74 -8.06 3.81 -4.12
C MET A 74 -6.55 4.03 -4.07
N SER A 75 -5.86 3.30 -3.19
CA SER A 75 -4.42 3.52 -2.95
C SER A 75 -3.60 3.12 -4.18
N ALA A 76 -2.91 4.07 -4.79
CA ALA A 76 -2.10 3.84 -5.99
C ALA A 76 -0.59 3.90 -5.75
N ASP A 77 -0.13 4.21 -4.53
CA ASP A 77 1.30 4.37 -4.22
C ASP A 77 2.13 3.17 -4.67
N ILE A 78 1.69 1.95 -4.33
CA ILE A 78 2.42 0.71 -4.66
C ILE A 78 2.57 0.54 -6.18
N LEU A 79 1.60 0.97 -6.97
CA LEU A 79 1.65 0.88 -8.44
C LEU A 79 2.75 1.77 -9.04
N THR A 80 3.19 2.81 -8.33
CA THR A 80 4.26 3.70 -8.79
C THR A 80 5.65 3.08 -8.61
N PHE A 81 5.81 2.15 -7.68
CA PHE A 81 7.10 1.54 -7.35
C PHE A 81 7.12 0.01 -7.44
N GLU A 82 6.06 -0.64 -7.94
CA GLU A 82 5.95 -2.11 -8.02
C GLU A 82 7.15 -2.82 -8.69
N HIS A 83 7.79 -2.15 -9.66
CA HIS A 83 8.95 -2.69 -10.38
C HIS A 83 10.26 -2.61 -9.58
N PHE A 84 10.29 -1.84 -8.49
CA PHE A 84 11.40 -1.82 -7.55
C PHE A 84 11.31 -2.94 -6.50
N LEU A 85 10.15 -3.60 -6.37
CA LEU A 85 9.97 -4.70 -5.42
C LEU A 85 10.79 -5.92 -5.84
N THR A 86 11.39 -6.59 -4.86
CA THR A 86 12.17 -7.80 -5.10
C THR A 86 11.30 -9.06 -5.04
N PRO A 87 11.70 -10.16 -5.71
CA PRO A 87 11.03 -11.44 -5.58
C PRO A 87 10.82 -11.82 -4.11
N TRP A 88 9.67 -12.41 -3.83
CA TRP A 88 9.14 -12.77 -2.52
C TRP A 88 8.63 -11.61 -1.65
N THR A 89 8.52 -10.40 -2.19
CA THR A 89 7.77 -9.34 -1.51
C THR A 89 6.32 -9.78 -1.26
N LEU A 90 5.88 -9.65 -0.01
CA LEU A 90 4.50 -9.88 0.43
C LEU A 90 3.80 -8.55 0.69
N LEU A 91 2.64 -8.37 0.07
CA LEU A 91 1.70 -7.30 0.38
C LEU A 91 0.46 -7.91 1.06
N LEU A 92 0.11 -7.40 2.23
CA LEU A 92 -1.11 -7.71 2.98
C LEU A 92 -1.97 -6.45 3.07
N ILE A 93 -3.22 -6.55 2.68
CA ILE A 93 -4.20 -5.46 2.73
C ILE A 93 -5.30 -5.86 3.72
N ASP A 94 -5.58 -4.99 4.69
CA ASP A 94 -6.50 -5.26 5.80
C ASP A 94 -7.84 -4.52 5.61
N GLY A 95 -8.94 -5.25 5.39
CA GLY A 95 -10.29 -4.69 5.29
C GLY A 95 -10.54 -3.74 4.12
N ARG A 96 -9.64 -3.68 3.13
CA ARG A 96 -9.72 -2.74 1.98
C ARG A 96 -9.89 -3.45 0.63
N THR A 97 -10.82 -4.39 0.54
CA THR A 97 -11.09 -5.21 -0.66
C THR A 97 -11.26 -4.40 -1.95
N ALA A 98 -11.86 -3.20 -1.89
CA ALA A 98 -11.96 -2.33 -3.07
C ALA A 98 -10.60 -1.82 -3.56
N SER A 99 -9.73 -1.39 -2.63
CA SER A 99 -8.34 -1.03 -2.94
C SER A 99 -7.53 -2.25 -3.43
N ALA A 100 -7.72 -3.43 -2.83
CA ALA A 100 -7.08 -4.66 -3.28
C ALA A 100 -7.44 -5.01 -4.72
N ARG A 101 -8.74 -4.95 -5.08
CA ARG A 101 -9.21 -5.17 -6.45
C ARG A 101 -8.67 -4.12 -7.42
N PHE A 102 -8.62 -2.86 -6.99
CA PHE A 102 -8.00 -1.79 -7.78
C PHE A 102 -6.52 -2.07 -8.05
N LEU A 103 -5.74 -2.45 -7.05
CA LEU A 103 -4.34 -2.82 -7.20
C LEU A 103 -4.17 -4.03 -8.13
N LYS A 104 -4.93 -5.11 -7.89
CA LYS A 104 -4.93 -6.32 -8.73
C LYS A 104 -5.18 -6.02 -10.21
N ALA A 105 -6.12 -5.13 -10.51
CA ALA A 105 -6.46 -4.75 -11.88
C ALA A 105 -5.38 -3.89 -12.56
N ASN A 106 -4.39 -3.39 -11.80
CA ASN A 106 -3.42 -2.42 -12.27
C ASN A 106 -1.96 -2.86 -12.19
N PHE A 107 -1.65 -3.83 -11.33
CA PHE A 107 -0.34 -4.46 -11.28
C PHE A 107 0.07 -4.95 -12.67
N GLN A 108 1.30 -4.63 -13.07
CA GLN A 108 1.86 -5.09 -14.34
C GLN A 108 2.64 -6.39 -14.17
N ARG A 109 3.11 -6.67 -12.96
CA ARG A 109 3.76 -7.92 -12.59
C ARG A 109 2.74 -8.96 -12.16
N SER A 110 3.08 -10.24 -12.33
CA SER A 110 2.21 -11.35 -11.97
C SER A 110 2.35 -11.68 -10.48
N LEU A 111 1.59 -10.99 -9.63
CA LEU A 111 1.51 -11.32 -8.21
C LEU A 111 0.45 -12.40 -7.99
N GLU A 112 0.81 -13.42 -7.20
CA GLU A 112 -0.16 -14.41 -6.73
C GLU A 112 -1.10 -13.75 -5.72
N TYR A 113 -2.40 -13.84 -5.95
CA TYR A 113 -3.42 -13.16 -5.17
C TYR A 113 -4.32 -14.16 -4.44
N ILE A 114 -4.51 -13.95 -3.14
CA ILE A 114 -5.44 -14.71 -2.31
C ILE A 114 -6.33 -13.72 -1.55
N HIS A 115 -7.64 -13.94 -1.59
CA HIS A 115 -8.62 -13.26 -0.76
C HIS A 115 -9.07 -14.22 0.34
N ASP A 116 -8.85 -13.85 1.61
CA ASP A 116 -9.39 -14.57 2.76
C ASP A 116 -10.56 -13.77 3.33
N GLU A 117 -11.77 -14.16 2.92
CA GLU A 117 -13.03 -13.54 3.35
C GLU A 117 -13.28 -13.70 4.86
N ALA A 118 -12.77 -14.78 5.47
CA ALA A 118 -13.02 -15.04 6.89
C ALA A 118 -12.22 -14.09 7.78
N SER A 119 -11.01 -13.72 7.33
CA SER A 119 -10.12 -12.79 8.02
C SER A 119 -10.24 -11.34 7.49
N ASP A 120 -11.05 -11.11 6.44
CA ASP A 120 -11.19 -9.84 5.71
C ASP A 120 -9.83 -9.25 5.24
N ILE A 121 -8.97 -10.13 4.71
CA ILE A 121 -7.65 -9.73 4.20
C ILE A 121 -7.47 -10.14 2.73
N ASP A 122 -6.67 -9.34 2.03
CA ASP A 122 -6.15 -9.66 0.70
C ASP A 122 -4.63 -9.76 0.75
N THR A 123 -4.07 -10.79 0.12
CA THR A 123 -2.61 -10.95 0.01
C THR A 123 -2.17 -10.99 -1.44
N PHE A 124 -1.00 -10.39 -1.70
CA PHE A 124 -0.30 -10.45 -2.98
C PHE A 124 1.14 -10.89 -2.73
N VAL A 125 1.58 -11.94 -3.43
CA VAL A 125 2.95 -12.44 -3.32
C VAL A 125 3.64 -12.37 -4.67
N LEU A 126 4.79 -11.71 -4.72
CA LEU A 126 5.64 -11.62 -5.90
C LEU A 126 6.51 -12.88 -6.04
N LYS A 127 5.89 -14.01 -6.41
CA LYS A 127 6.59 -15.30 -6.54
C LYS A 127 7.36 -15.38 -7.86
N GLU A 128 8.57 -14.85 -7.86
CA GLU A 128 9.50 -14.88 -8.99
C GLU A 128 10.84 -15.52 -8.63
N ALA A 129 11.63 -15.90 -9.63
CA ALA A 129 13.00 -16.36 -9.41
C ALA A 129 13.88 -15.20 -8.92
N PRO A 130 14.90 -15.45 -8.07
CA PRO A 130 15.73 -14.37 -7.58
C PRO A 130 16.44 -13.59 -8.69
N LEU A 131 16.43 -12.26 -8.60
CA LEU A 131 17.01 -11.38 -9.62
C LEU A 131 18.55 -11.46 -9.69
N GLY A 132 19.19 -11.95 -8.62
CA GLY A 132 20.64 -12.00 -8.50
C GLY A 132 21.09 -12.55 -7.13
N PRO A 133 22.41 -12.54 -6.86
CA PRO A 133 22.96 -13.13 -5.63
C PRO A 133 22.45 -12.44 -4.35
N TYR A 134 22.27 -11.11 -4.40
CA TYR A 134 21.79 -10.35 -3.25
C TYR A 134 20.35 -10.66 -2.86
N ASN A 135 19.46 -10.82 -3.85
CA ASN A 135 18.08 -11.22 -3.57
C ASN A 135 18.00 -12.70 -3.18
N ARG A 136 18.82 -13.57 -3.78
CA ARG A 136 18.91 -14.99 -3.41
C ARG A 136 19.32 -15.20 -1.95
N ALA A 137 20.17 -14.34 -1.39
CA ALA A 137 20.59 -14.44 0.01
C ALA A 137 19.47 -14.08 1.02
N ARG A 138 18.35 -13.50 0.55
CA ARG A 138 17.20 -13.08 1.36
C ARG A 138 16.01 -14.04 1.26
N THR A 139 16.08 -15.02 0.36
CA THR A 139 15.02 -15.98 0.01
C THR A 139 15.42 -17.39 0.41
#